data_AF-A0A8T7KNT8-F1
#
_entry.id   AF-A0A8T7KNT8-F1
#
_cell.length_a   1.000
_cell.length_b   1.000
_cell.length_c   1.000
_cell.angle_alpha   90.00
_cell.angle_beta   90.00
_cell.angle_gamma   90.00
#
_symmetry.space_group_name_H-M   'P 1'
#
loop_
_entity.id
_entity.type
_entity.pdbx_description
1 polymer ?
#
loop_
_entity_poly.entity_id
_entity_poly.type
_entity_poly.pdbx_seq_one_letter_code
_entity_poly.pdbx_strand_id
1 'polypeptide(L)'
;MAQHPAQLIDLFIPLLLHEDPQVQARSAAILYASYGEEVGQRLRVLLARADPEGRQRARAALDVLTRYASRAAPEPPAFPGLQVACLGVLRVWVAGVPILGQLAERDRGRAGSHKVRAVLAALLHAGGRGMSREALSEAVWGGDSGASGLARTLSSLRTLIVEAGGEALAEAALVIGDDRCLLHPDHVRSDVDAFERLCTLATEMEEQAGLAAAAEFYAQALELYRGPYMADVPGAWAALLERRSMLAGDYLNMVERLAEHSFVQGRYHECVYLCNLALAEDAAADDLTAWLLRAHARLGHLAELEHAYRHYLRAARVDAGAARDPVVRIYGELKRARAVG
;
A
#
# COMPACT_ATOMS: atom_id res chain seq x y z
N MET A 1 5.65 30.31 5.51
CA MET A 1 4.24 30.48 5.92
C MET A 1 3.51 29.19 5.61
N ALA A 2 3.40 28.28 6.59
CA ALA A 2 2.76 26.99 6.38
C ALA A 2 1.23 27.20 6.32
N GLN A 3 0.64 27.10 5.14
CA GLN A 3 -0.81 27.04 4.99
C GLN A 3 -1.29 25.72 5.62
N HIS A 4 -2.27 25.78 6.52
CA HIS A 4 -2.79 24.60 7.20
C HIS A 4 -3.45 23.66 6.18
N PRO A 5 -3.19 22.33 6.21
CA PRO A 5 -3.80 21.36 5.28
C PRO A 5 -5.33 21.44 5.23
N ALA A 6 -5.98 21.83 6.33
CA ALA A 6 -7.42 22.10 6.40
C ALA A 6 -7.90 23.20 5.44
N GLN A 7 -7.13 24.28 5.25
CA GLN A 7 -7.48 25.38 4.34
C GLN A 7 -7.36 24.96 2.88
N LEU A 8 -6.41 24.09 2.57
CA LEU A 8 -6.22 23.56 1.21
C LEU A 8 -7.33 22.58 0.85
N ILE A 9 -7.78 21.74 1.79
CA ILE A 9 -8.93 20.85 1.57
C ILE A 9 -10.21 21.64 1.30
N ASP A 10 -10.43 22.74 2.03
CA ASP A 10 -11.63 23.58 1.86
C ASP A 10 -11.69 24.22 0.45
N LEU A 11 -10.54 24.52 -0.17
CA LEU A 11 -10.46 25.11 -1.53
C LEU A 11 -10.92 24.15 -2.63
N PHE A 12 -10.92 22.83 -2.37
CA PHE A 12 -11.34 21.83 -3.33
C PHE A 12 -12.84 21.48 -3.22
N ILE A 13 -13.55 21.96 -2.19
CA ILE A 13 -14.99 21.71 -2.03
C ILE A 13 -15.80 22.14 -3.26
N PRO A 14 -15.56 23.32 -3.88
CA PRO A 14 -16.26 23.68 -5.12
C PRO A 14 -15.96 22.74 -6.29
N LEU A 15 -14.76 22.17 -6.37
CA LEU A 15 -14.36 21.22 -7.42
C LEU A 15 -14.98 19.84 -7.22
N LEU A 16 -15.15 19.42 -5.96
CA LEU A 16 -15.91 18.20 -5.62
C LEU A 16 -17.40 18.33 -5.94
N LEU A 17 -17.94 19.55 -5.89
CA LEU A 17 -19.35 19.84 -6.19
C LEU A 17 -19.57 20.32 -7.63
N HIS A 18 -18.56 20.24 -8.49
CA HIS A 18 -18.63 20.72 -9.87
C HIS A 18 -19.64 19.92 -10.71
N GLU A 19 -20.25 20.53 -11.72
CA GLU A 19 -21.29 19.85 -12.54
C GLU A 19 -20.73 18.73 -13.43
N ASP A 20 -19.48 18.85 -13.88
CA ASP A 20 -18.77 17.84 -14.69
C ASP A 20 -18.23 16.67 -13.83
N PRO A 21 -18.71 15.42 -14.06
CA PRO A 21 -18.23 14.23 -13.35
C PRO A 21 -16.73 13.93 -13.51
N GLN A 22 -16.09 14.34 -14.61
CA GLN A 22 -14.65 14.16 -14.80
C GLN A 22 -13.84 15.08 -13.88
N VAL A 23 -14.33 16.31 -13.65
CA VAL A 23 -13.74 17.26 -12.71
C VAL A 23 -13.91 16.75 -11.28
N GLN A 24 -15.09 16.19 -10.95
CA GLN A 24 -15.33 15.54 -9.65
C GLN A 24 -14.36 14.39 -9.40
N ALA A 25 -14.22 13.46 -10.36
CA ALA A 25 -13.37 12.28 -10.24
C ALA A 25 -11.89 12.64 -10.08
N ARG A 26 -11.37 13.57 -10.90
CA ARG A 26 -9.98 14.03 -10.82
C ARG A 26 -9.70 14.76 -9.52
N SER A 27 -10.62 15.61 -9.07
CA SER A 27 -10.47 16.36 -7.82
C SER A 27 -10.51 15.46 -6.59
N ALA A 28 -11.40 14.45 -6.58
CA ALA A 28 -11.45 13.43 -5.54
C ALA A 28 -10.18 12.58 -5.50
N ALA A 29 -9.66 12.16 -6.66
CA ALA A 29 -8.41 11.41 -6.76
C ALA A 29 -7.20 12.21 -6.27
N ILE A 30 -7.08 13.49 -6.68
CA ILE A 30 -6.00 14.38 -6.23
C ILE A 30 -6.07 14.61 -4.73
N LEU A 31 -7.27 14.88 -4.19
CA LEU A 31 -7.48 15.06 -2.75
C LEU A 31 -7.12 13.81 -1.96
N TYR A 32 -7.61 12.64 -2.39
CA TYR A 32 -7.34 11.38 -1.70
C TYR A 32 -5.87 10.97 -1.79
N ALA A 33 -5.23 11.15 -2.96
CA ALA A 33 -3.81 10.86 -3.12
C ALA A 33 -2.91 11.81 -2.31
N SER A 34 -3.31 13.08 -2.15
CA SER A 34 -2.50 14.10 -1.47
C SER A 34 -2.71 14.14 0.05
N TYR A 35 -3.92 13.82 0.52
CA TYR A 35 -4.33 14.02 1.91
C TYR A 35 -5.04 12.80 2.53
N GLY A 36 -5.34 11.76 1.75
CA GLY A 36 -5.96 10.52 2.23
C GLY A 36 -7.27 10.74 3.00
N GLU A 37 -7.40 10.06 4.14
CA GLU A 37 -8.59 10.13 5.01
C GLU A 37 -8.73 11.48 5.76
N GLU A 38 -7.70 12.33 5.79
CA GLU A 38 -7.78 13.67 6.41
C GLU A 38 -8.83 14.55 5.71
N VAL A 39 -9.06 14.31 4.41
CA VAL A 39 -10.11 14.96 3.62
C VAL A 39 -11.49 14.59 4.17
N GLY A 40 -11.71 13.30 4.41
CA GLY A 40 -12.95 12.79 5.00
C GLY A 40 -13.16 13.33 6.41
N GLN A 41 -12.11 13.36 7.22
CA GLN A 41 -12.16 13.91 8.58
C GLN A 41 -12.47 15.42 8.59
N ARG A 42 -11.86 16.20 7.68
CA ARG A 42 -12.13 17.64 7.55
C ARG A 42 -13.58 17.92 7.16
N LEU A 43 -14.12 17.18 6.20
CA LEU A 43 -15.52 17.33 5.76
C LEU A 43 -16.51 16.91 6.84
N ARG A 44 -16.20 15.88 7.64
CA ARG A 44 -16.98 15.50 8.84
C ARG A 44 -16.95 16.58 9.93
N VAL A 45 -15.82 17.28 10.11
CA VAL A 45 -15.72 18.44 11.02
C VAL A 45 -16.57 19.61 10.52
N LEU A 46 -16.58 19.88 9.21
CA LEU A 46 -17.46 20.89 8.61
C LEU A 46 -18.94 20.52 8.77
N LEU A 47 -19.31 19.25 8.58
CA LEU A 47 -20.65 18.74 8.87
C LEU A 47 -21.11 18.98 10.32
N ALA A 48 -20.18 18.94 11.28
CA ALA A 48 -20.50 19.14 12.69
C ALA A 48 -20.57 20.61 13.12
N ARG A 49 -19.90 21.52 12.39
CA ARG A 49 -19.68 22.92 12.81
C ARG A 49 -20.30 23.98 11.90
N ALA A 50 -20.79 23.60 10.72
CA ALA A 50 -21.34 24.53 9.74
C ALA A 50 -22.86 24.79 9.91
N ASP A 51 -23.32 25.88 9.29
CA ASP A 51 -24.72 26.21 9.11
C ASP A 51 -25.45 25.17 8.20
N PRO A 52 -26.78 25.22 8.05
CA PRO A 52 -27.52 24.22 7.27
C PRO A 52 -27.02 24.06 5.82
N GLU A 53 -26.65 25.16 5.16
CA GLU A 53 -26.14 25.15 3.78
C GLU A 53 -24.73 24.55 3.70
N GLY A 54 -23.83 24.92 4.63
CA GLY A 54 -22.50 24.34 4.74
C GLY A 54 -22.54 22.85 5.09
N ARG A 55 -23.50 22.40 5.90
CA ARG A 55 -23.74 20.97 6.16
C ARG A 55 -24.18 20.22 4.92
N GLN A 56 -25.07 20.79 4.11
CA GLN A 56 -25.51 20.18 2.86
C GLN A 56 -24.36 20.06 1.85
N ARG A 57 -23.54 21.12 1.70
CA ARG A 57 -22.35 21.11 0.84
C ARG A 57 -21.31 20.10 1.28
N ALA A 58 -21.01 20.05 2.59
CA ALA A 58 -20.06 19.09 3.14
C ALA A 58 -20.55 17.64 2.98
N ARG A 59 -21.87 17.40 3.08
CA ARG A 59 -22.47 16.08 2.82
C ARG A 59 -22.31 15.67 1.36
N ALA A 60 -22.65 16.55 0.42
CA ALA A 60 -22.52 16.29 -1.00
C ALA A 60 -21.05 16.07 -1.43
N ALA A 61 -20.11 16.82 -0.84
CA ALA A 61 -18.69 16.65 -1.10
C ALA A 61 -18.16 15.31 -0.53
N LEU A 62 -18.66 14.88 0.63
CA LEU A 62 -18.36 13.57 1.21
C LEU A 62 -18.92 12.44 0.32
N ASP A 63 -20.15 12.57 -0.19
CA ASP A 63 -20.74 11.57 -1.09
C ASP A 63 -19.95 11.43 -2.40
N VAL A 64 -19.46 12.55 -2.97
CA VAL A 64 -18.59 12.54 -4.16
C VAL A 64 -17.25 11.90 -3.84
N LEU A 65 -16.63 12.26 -2.72
CA LEU A 65 -15.40 11.63 -2.28
C LEU A 65 -15.60 10.15 -2.07
N THR A 66 -16.63 9.69 -1.35
CA THR A 66 -16.90 8.25 -1.20
C THR A 66 -17.12 7.58 -2.56
N ARG A 67 -17.91 8.17 -3.46
CA ARG A 67 -18.17 7.61 -4.79
C ARG A 67 -16.90 7.37 -5.62
N TYR A 68 -15.90 8.26 -5.52
CA TYR A 68 -14.67 8.18 -6.32
C TYR A 68 -13.46 7.68 -5.53
N ALA A 69 -13.46 7.78 -4.21
CA ALA A 69 -12.45 7.25 -3.29
C ALA A 69 -12.72 5.78 -2.94
N SER A 70 -13.95 5.27 -3.08
CA SER A 70 -14.21 3.82 -3.07
C SER A 70 -13.58 3.09 -4.26
N ARG A 71 -13.16 3.82 -5.31
CA ARG A 71 -12.27 3.33 -6.37
C ARG A 71 -10.77 3.54 -6.05
N ALA A 72 -10.45 4.12 -4.89
CA ALA A 72 -9.09 4.44 -4.43
C ALA A 72 -8.67 3.72 -3.13
N ALA A 73 -9.60 3.16 -2.35
CA ALA A 73 -9.40 2.02 -1.45
C ALA A 73 -10.75 1.60 -0.82
N PRO A 74 -11.07 0.30 -0.73
CA PRO A 74 -12.20 -0.13 0.08
C PRO A 74 -11.92 0.14 1.58
N GLU A 75 -12.82 0.85 2.26
CA GLU A 75 -12.88 0.80 3.74
C GLU A 75 -13.05 -0.68 4.13
N PRO A 76 -12.18 -1.24 4.98
CA PRO A 76 -12.24 -2.66 5.29
C PRO A 76 -13.57 -2.98 6.00
N PRO A 77 -14.21 -4.12 5.68
CA PRO A 77 -15.53 -4.49 6.21
C PRO A 77 -15.52 -4.51 7.74
N ALA A 78 -16.54 -3.93 8.38
CA ALA A 78 -16.62 -3.76 9.83
C ALA A 78 -16.21 -5.04 10.59
N PHE A 79 -15.06 -4.99 11.24
CA PHE A 79 -14.50 -6.07 12.04
C PHE A 79 -14.45 -5.60 13.50
N PRO A 80 -15.00 -6.36 14.47
CA PRO A 80 -15.05 -5.96 15.88
C PRO A 80 -13.69 -5.99 16.59
N GLY A 81 -12.58 -5.99 15.83
CA GLY A 81 -11.20 -5.99 16.33
C GLY A 81 -10.32 -4.98 15.59
N LEU A 82 -9.04 -5.33 15.45
CA LEU A 82 -8.04 -4.53 14.74
C LEU A 82 -8.05 -4.87 13.25
N GLN A 83 -8.24 -3.85 12.42
CA GLN A 83 -7.99 -3.92 10.99
C GLN A 83 -6.67 -3.24 10.70
N VAL A 84 -5.85 -3.84 9.86
CA VAL A 84 -4.48 -3.43 9.65
C VAL A 84 -4.18 -3.40 8.16
N ALA A 85 -3.67 -2.26 7.70
CA ALA A 85 -3.07 -2.14 6.38
C ALA A 85 -1.55 -2.10 6.53
N CYS A 86 -0.88 -3.12 6.03
CA CYS A 86 0.58 -3.25 6.07
C CYS A 86 1.23 -3.10 4.69
N LEU A 87 0.51 -3.23 3.57
CA LEU A 87 1.08 -3.05 2.23
C LEU A 87 1.09 -1.56 1.88
N GLY A 88 2.24 -0.91 2.10
CA GLY A 88 2.42 0.53 2.06
C GLY A 88 2.65 1.12 3.46
N VAL A 89 2.17 2.35 3.67
CA VAL A 89 2.21 3.01 4.99
C VAL A 89 1.36 2.23 5.99
N LEU A 90 1.92 1.90 7.16
CA LEU A 90 1.21 1.16 8.20
C LEU A 90 0.00 1.96 8.72
N ARG A 91 -1.19 1.40 8.61
CA ARG A 91 -2.42 1.97 9.17
C ARG A 91 -3.14 0.93 10.00
N VAL A 92 -3.71 1.36 11.13
CA VAL A 92 -4.47 0.49 12.03
C VAL A 92 -5.74 1.18 12.45
N TRP A 93 -6.85 0.44 12.32
CA TRP A 93 -8.16 0.82 12.81
C TRP A 93 -8.58 -0.15 13.90
N VAL A 94 -9.15 0.38 14.98
CA VAL A 94 -9.75 -0.38 16.07
C VAL A 94 -11.23 -0.05 16.07
N ALA A 95 -12.08 -1.06 15.84
CA ALA A 95 -13.53 -0.85 15.70
C ALA A 95 -13.88 0.28 14.70
N GLY A 96 -13.12 0.37 13.60
CA GLY A 96 -13.27 1.41 12.56
C GLY A 96 -12.62 2.77 12.87
N VAL A 97 -12.04 2.97 14.07
CA VAL A 97 -11.38 4.22 14.45
C VAL A 97 -9.87 4.13 14.17
N PRO A 98 -9.29 5.04 13.36
CA PRO A 98 -7.85 5.02 13.09
C PRO A 98 -7.05 5.44 14.34
N ILE A 99 -6.15 4.57 14.81
CA ILE A 99 -5.40 4.80 16.06
C ILE A 99 -4.00 5.41 15.83
N LEU A 100 -3.42 5.26 14.64
CA LEU A 100 -2.08 5.76 14.34
C LEU A 100 -2.04 7.23 13.88
N GLY A 101 -3.14 7.75 13.31
CA GLY A 101 -3.23 9.17 12.94
C GLY A 101 -3.25 10.08 14.17
N GLN A 102 -3.88 9.62 15.25
CA GLN A 102 -4.02 10.36 16.52
C GLN A 102 -2.71 10.48 17.31
N LEU A 103 -1.69 9.65 17.00
CA LEU A 103 -0.40 9.66 17.69
C LEU A 103 0.43 10.92 17.41
N ALA A 104 0.27 11.54 16.24
CA ALA A 104 0.96 12.78 15.91
C ALA A 104 0.45 13.97 16.75
N GLU A 105 -0.81 13.91 17.20
CA GLU A 105 -1.49 14.98 17.92
C GLU A 105 -1.38 14.85 19.45
N ARG A 106 -1.20 13.64 19.99
CA ARG A 106 -1.38 13.35 21.42
C ARG A 106 -0.12 13.28 22.29
N ASP A 107 1.07 12.91 21.80
CA ASP A 107 2.21 12.70 22.71
C ASP A 107 3.62 12.91 22.07
N ARG A 108 4.40 13.83 22.68
CA ARG A 108 5.88 13.82 22.83
C ARG A 108 6.76 13.79 21.55
N GLY A 109 6.30 14.40 20.48
CA GLY A 109 7.09 14.63 19.27
C GLY A 109 7.34 13.37 18.43
N ARG A 110 7.91 13.58 17.24
CA ARG A 110 8.05 12.57 16.18
C ARG A 110 8.64 11.23 16.66
N ALA A 111 9.56 11.26 17.62
CA ALA A 111 10.24 10.07 18.14
C ALA A 111 9.34 9.12 18.96
N GLY A 112 8.30 9.63 19.64
CA GLY A 112 7.37 8.81 20.42
C GLY A 112 6.41 8.00 19.53
N SER A 113 5.81 8.68 18.54
CA SER A 113 4.94 8.06 17.53
C SER A 113 5.66 6.97 16.74
N HIS A 114 6.93 7.21 16.36
CA HIS A 114 7.75 6.23 15.65
C HIS A 114 7.97 4.93 16.45
N LYS A 115 8.14 5.02 17.78
CA LYS A 115 8.35 3.85 18.64
C LYS A 115 7.08 3.01 18.81
N VAL A 116 5.93 3.66 18.99
CA VAL A 116 4.62 2.95 19.03
C VAL A 116 4.39 2.23 17.71
N ARG A 117 4.65 2.90 16.58
CA ARG A 117 4.55 2.31 15.24
C ARG A 117 5.48 1.10 15.07
N ALA A 118 6.73 1.21 15.52
CA ALA A 118 7.70 0.11 15.42
C ALA A 118 7.34 -1.09 16.30
N VAL A 119 6.90 -0.88 17.55
CA VAL A 119 6.40 -1.97 18.42
C VAL A 119 5.18 -2.64 17.79
N LEU A 120 4.24 -1.86 17.26
CA LEU A 120 3.05 -2.39 16.61
C LEU A 120 3.40 -3.22 15.37
N ALA A 121 4.29 -2.70 14.52
CA ALA A 121 4.82 -3.42 13.36
C ALA A 121 5.47 -4.75 13.75
N ALA A 122 6.25 -4.76 14.84
CA ALA A 122 6.92 -5.96 15.33
C ALA A 122 5.93 -7.03 15.80
N LEU A 123 4.91 -6.63 16.55
CA LEU A 123 3.84 -7.53 16.99
C LEU A 123 3.01 -8.07 15.81
N LEU A 124 2.68 -7.22 14.83
CA LEU A 124 1.95 -7.61 13.62
C LEU A 124 2.75 -8.60 12.78
N HIS A 125 4.05 -8.34 12.60
CA HIS A 125 4.94 -9.22 11.85
C HIS A 125 5.11 -10.58 12.54
N ALA A 126 5.21 -10.61 13.88
CA ALA A 126 5.30 -11.86 14.63
C ALA A 126 3.97 -12.65 14.66
N GLY A 127 2.84 -11.97 14.44
CA GLY A 127 1.50 -12.54 14.48
C GLY A 127 1.21 -13.27 15.80
N GLY A 128 0.45 -14.36 15.72
CA GLY A 128 0.09 -15.17 16.89
C GLY A 128 1.26 -15.86 17.57
N ARG A 129 2.45 -15.89 16.94
CA ARG A 129 3.66 -16.38 17.61
C ARG A 129 4.03 -15.40 18.73
N GLY A 130 3.92 -14.09 18.50
CA GLY A 130 4.36 -13.09 19.46
C GLY A 130 5.89 -12.97 19.58
N MET A 131 6.34 -12.01 20.38
CA MET A 131 7.75 -11.71 20.60
C MET A 131 8.05 -11.58 22.08
N SER A 132 9.27 -11.94 22.51
CA SER A 132 9.72 -11.64 23.87
C SER A 132 9.94 -10.13 24.05
N ARG A 133 9.98 -9.67 25.30
CA ARG A 133 10.25 -8.27 25.61
C ARG A 133 11.65 -7.86 25.16
N GLU A 134 12.62 -8.75 25.27
CA GLU A 134 13.99 -8.57 24.82
C GLU A 134 14.03 -8.45 23.29
N ALA A 135 13.34 -9.34 22.57
CA ALA A 135 13.29 -9.29 21.11
C ALA A 135 12.58 -8.04 20.59
N LEU A 136 11.51 -7.59 21.25
CA LEU A 136 10.84 -6.32 20.93
C LEU A 136 11.75 -5.12 21.23
N SER A 137 12.46 -5.17 22.35
CA SER A 137 13.41 -4.15 22.74
C SER A 137 14.54 -4.05 21.72
N GLU A 138 15.10 -5.18 21.30
CA GLU A 138 16.14 -5.27 20.27
C GLU A 138 15.65 -4.74 18.93
N ALA A 139 14.48 -5.20 18.47
CA ALA A 139 13.92 -4.81 17.17
C ALA A 139 13.65 -3.30 17.05
N VAL A 140 13.30 -2.63 18.15
CA VAL A 140 12.87 -1.22 18.15
C VAL A 140 13.96 -0.27 18.64
N TRP A 141 14.83 -0.70 19.55
CA TRP A 141 15.88 0.13 20.18
C TRP A 141 17.32 -0.36 19.95
N GLY A 142 17.56 -1.53 19.35
CA GLY A 142 18.92 -2.03 19.06
C GLY A 142 19.74 -2.40 20.31
N GLY A 143 19.08 -2.84 21.39
CA GLY A 143 19.73 -3.48 22.54
C GLY A 143 20.03 -2.58 23.75
N ASP A 144 20.36 -1.30 23.54
CA ASP A 144 20.72 -0.40 24.64
C ASP A 144 19.54 0.50 25.05
N SER A 145 19.04 0.32 26.29
CA SER A 145 18.06 1.16 27.01
C SER A 145 16.54 1.01 26.71
N GLY A 146 16.11 -0.11 26.15
CA GLY A 146 14.71 -0.28 25.70
C GLY A 146 13.67 -0.72 26.74
N ALA A 147 14.02 -1.31 27.90
CA ALA A 147 13.02 -1.94 28.79
C ALA A 147 11.94 -0.97 29.33
N SER A 148 12.36 0.19 29.88
CA SER A 148 11.42 1.22 30.35
C SER A 148 10.73 1.95 29.18
N GLY A 149 11.36 1.99 28.01
CA GLY A 149 10.80 2.47 26.75
C GLY A 149 9.66 1.58 26.26
N LEU A 150 9.88 0.27 26.27
CA LEU A 150 8.96 -0.76 25.82
C LEU A 150 7.72 -0.80 26.71
N ALA A 151 7.87 -0.85 28.03
CA ALA A 151 6.73 -0.86 28.95
C ALA A 151 5.81 0.36 28.73
N ARG A 152 6.40 1.55 28.57
CA ARG A 152 5.66 2.78 28.27
C ARG A 152 4.97 2.71 26.90
N THR A 153 5.67 2.20 25.90
CA THR A 153 5.14 2.11 24.52
C THR A 153 3.99 1.11 24.43
N LEU A 154 4.09 -0.04 25.10
CA LEU A 154 3.01 -1.03 25.21
C LEU A 154 1.81 -0.47 25.97
N SER A 155 2.05 0.29 27.05
CA SER A 155 0.98 0.98 27.78
C SER A 155 0.28 2.02 26.90
N SER A 156 1.03 2.83 26.15
CA SER A 156 0.46 3.79 25.19
C SER A 156 -0.35 3.09 24.10
N LEU A 157 0.14 1.97 23.56
CA LEU A 157 -0.59 1.18 22.58
C LEU A 157 -1.90 0.64 23.17
N ARG A 158 -1.87 0.11 24.41
CA ARG A 158 -3.07 -0.34 25.11
C ARG A 158 -4.08 0.79 25.26
N THR A 159 -3.64 1.98 25.70
CA THR A 159 -4.52 3.14 25.84
C THR A 159 -5.22 3.49 24.52
N LEU A 160 -4.49 3.50 23.39
CA LEU A 160 -5.10 3.75 22.08
C LEU A 160 -6.18 2.73 21.72
N ILE A 161 -5.96 1.45 22.04
CA ILE A 161 -6.96 0.40 21.77
C ILE A 161 -8.17 0.57 22.71
N VAL A 162 -7.95 0.88 23.99
CA VAL A 162 -9.04 1.13 24.96
C VAL A 162 -9.90 2.30 24.54
N GLU A 163 -9.31 3.41 24.11
CA GLU A 163 -10.05 4.60 23.71
C GLU A 163 -10.87 4.38 22.45
N ALA A 164 -10.39 3.54 21.52
CA ALA A 164 -11.07 3.27 20.27
C ALA A 164 -12.08 2.12 20.33
N GLY A 165 -11.82 1.09 21.14
CA GLY A 165 -12.61 -0.16 21.16
C GLY A 165 -12.95 -0.72 22.53
N GLY A 166 -12.59 -0.02 23.61
CA GLY A 166 -12.91 -0.39 24.98
C GLY A 166 -11.94 -1.38 25.63
N GLU A 167 -12.07 -1.52 26.95
CA GLU A 167 -11.17 -2.35 27.78
C GLU A 167 -11.20 -3.83 27.39
N ALA A 168 -12.39 -4.38 27.10
CA ALA A 168 -12.55 -5.78 26.75
C ALA A 168 -11.80 -6.15 25.45
N LEU A 169 -11.85 -5.27 24.43
CA LEU A 169 -11.10 -5.49 23.20
C LEU A 169 -9.60 -5.33 23.43
N ALA A 170 -9.17 -4.35 24.23
CA ALA A 170 -7.75 -4.15 24.52
C ALA A 170 -7.14 -5.37 25.23
N GLU A 171 -7.85 -5.96 26.19
CA GLU A 171 -7.44 -7.16 26.90
C GLU A 171 -7.38 -8.40 25.98
N ALA A 172 -8.37 -8.54 25.10
CA ALA A 172 -8.44 -9.69 24.19
C ALA A 172 -7.43 -9.58 23.02
N ALA A 173 -7.21 -8.36 22.50
CA ALA A 173 -6.39 -8.14 21.31
C ALA A 173 -4.90 -7.98 21.62
N LEU A 174 -4.52 -7.31 22.72
CA LEU A 174 -3.13 -7.05 23.08
C LEU A 174 -2.74 -7.80 24.34
N VAL A 175 -2.15 -8.97 24.16
CA VAL A 175 -1.69 -9.81 25.27
C VAL A 175 -0.26 -9.40 25.63
N ILE A 176 -0.09 -8.93 26.86
CA ILE A 176 1.21 -8.53 27.44
C ILE A 176 1.52 -9.49 28.59
N GLY A 177 2.23 -10.56 28.28
CA GLY A 177 2.72 -11.51 29.29
C GLY A 177 4.09 -11.13 29.84
N ASP A 178 4.56 -11.95 30.78
CA ASP A 178 5.91 -11.86 31.34
C ASP A 178 6.95 -12.24 30.29
N ASP A 179 6.74 -13.38 29.60
CA ASP A 179 7.70 -13.89 28.61
C ASP A 179 7.48 -13.35 27.19
N ARG A 180 6.23 -13.05 26.82
CA ARG A 180 5.86 -12.68 25.43
C ARG A 180 4.75 -11.64 25.36
N CYS A 181 4.84 -10.81 24.34
CA CYS A 181 3.79 -9.88 23.92
C CYS A 181 3.31 -10.28 22.52
N LEU A 182 2.00 -10.23 22.27
CA LEU A 182 1.41 -10.54 20.96
C LEU A 182 0.13 -9.76 20.71
N LEU A 183 -0.22 -9.63 19.43
CA LEU A 183 -1.57 -9.30 19.02
C LEU A 183 -2.33 -10.60 18.69
N HIS A 184 -3.48 -10.80 19.32
CA HIS A 184 -4.21 -12.05 19.21
C HIS A 184 -4.81 -12.21 17.79
N PRO A 185 -4.54 -13.31 17.06
CA PRO A 185 -4.97 -13.48 15.67
C PRO A 185 -6.49 -13.37 15.47
N ASP A 186 -7.28 -13.83 16.43
CA ASP A 186 -8.75 -13.72 16.34
C ASP A 186 -9.26 -12.28 16.34
N HIS A 187 -8.44 -11.34 16.81
CA HIS A 187 -8.74 -9.93 16.93
C HIS A 187 -7.95 -9.05 15.95
N VAL A 188 -7.23 -9.64 14.98
CA VAL A 188 -6.49 -8.90 13.95
C VAL A 188 -6.86 -9.38 12.56
N ARG A 189 -7.05 -8.45 11.63
CA ARG A 189 -7.17 -8.73 10.19
C ARG A 189 -6.19 -7.83 9.43
N SER A 190 -5.34 -8.44 8.62
CA SER A 190 -4.34 -7.74 7.81
C SER A 190 -4.66 -7.83 6.32
N ASP A 191 -4.37 -6.77 5.57
CA ASP A 191 -4.41 -6.78 4.10
C ASP A 191 -3.38 -7.75 3.50
N VAL A 192 -2.28 -8.03 4.20
CA VAL A 192 -1.28 -9.04 3.80
C VAL A 192 -1.88 -10.44 3.73
N ASP A 193 -2.70 -10.83 4.73
CA ASP A 193 -3.30 -12.16 4.72
C ASP A 193 -4.26 -12.32 3.53
N ALA A 194 -4.95 -11.25 3.16
CA ALA A 194 -5.83 -11.24 1.99
C ALA A 194 -5.04 -11.26 0.68
N PHE A 195 -3.97 -10.48 0.59
CA PHE A 195 -3.06 -10.44 -0.54
C PHE A 195 -2.46 -11.81 -0.82
N GLU A 196 -1.86 -12.45 0.18
CA GLU A 196 -1.23 -13.77 0.01
C GLU A 196 -2.24 -14.84 -0.39
N ARG A 197 -3.43 -14.86 0.22
CA ARG A 197 -4.50 -15.79 -0.19
C ARG A 197 -4.92 -15.59 -1.65
N LEU A 198 -5.04 -14.34 -2.09
CA LEU A 198 -5.39 -14.03 -3.47
C LEU A 198 -4.27 -14.41 -4.44
N CYS A 199 -3.01 -14.18 -4.08
CA CYS A 199 -1.85 -14.64 -4.86
C CYS A 199 -1.85 -16.17 -5.00
N THR A 200 -1.98 -16.91 -3.89
CA THR A 200 -2.08 -18.38 -3.92
C THR A 200 -3.23 -18.85 -4.80
N LEU A 201 -4.43 -18.29 -4.60
CA LEU A 201 -5.61 -18.66 -5.39
C LEU A 201 -5.42 -18.34 -6.88
N ALA A 202 -4.82 -17.20 -7.21
CA ALA A 202 -4.53 -16.83 -8.59
C ALA A 202 -3.56 -17.81 -9.25
N THR A 203 -2.48 -18.19 -8.56
CA THR A 203 -1.52 -19.18 -9.06
C THR A 203 -2.18 -20.55 -9.26
N GLU A 204 -2.96 -21.03 -8.29
CA GLU A 204 -3.69 -22.30 -8.41
C GLU A 204 -4.69 -22.27 -9.59
N MET A 205 -5.43 -21.17 -9.75
CA MET A 205 -6.36 -20.98 -10.87
C MET A 205 -5.65 -20.90 -12.21
N GLU A 206 -4.47 -20.31 -12.24
CA GLU A 206 -3.66 -20.22 -13.45
C GLU A 206 -3.19 -21.62 -13.89
N GLU A 207 -2.68 -22.41 -12.96
CA GLU A 207 -2.25 -23.79 -13.24
C GLU A 207 -3.41 -24.68 -13.73
N GLN A 208 -4.61 -24.47 -13.20
CA GLN A 208 -5.78 -25.30 -13.50
C GLN A 208 -6.55 -24.88 -14.76
N ALA A 209 -6.71 -23.57 -14.97
CA ALA A 209 -7.62 -23.01 -15.97
C ALA A 209 -6.97 -21.94 -16.86
N GLY A 210 -5.68 -21.66 -16.66
CA GLY A 210 -4.90 -20.71 -17.45
C GLY A 210 -5.01 -19.26 -16.96
N LEU A 211 -4.09 -18.43 -17.47
CA LEU A 211 -3.92 -17.03 -17.06
C LEU A 211 -5.20 -16.18 -17.18
N ALA A 212 -6.05 -16.44 -18.17
CA ALA A 212 -7.29 -15.69 -18.34
C ALA A 212 -8.27 -15.90 -17.17
N ALA A 213 -8.31 -17.10 -16.58
CA ALA A 213 -9.15 -17.40 -15.42
C ALA A 213 -8.56 -16.85 -14.12
N ALA A 214 -7.23 -16.74 -14.03
CA ALA A 214 -6.53 -16.21 -12.86
C ALA A 214 -6.47 -14.69 -12.79
N ALA A 215 -6.60 -14.00 -13.94
CA ALA A 215 -6.39 -12.56 -14.05
C ALA A 215 -7.24 -11.72 -13.08
N GLU A 216 -8.48 -12.15 -12.78
CA GLU A 216 -9.33 -11.43 -11.82
C GLU A 216 -8.78 -11.49 -10.40
N PHE A 217 -8.23 -12.63 -9.96
CA PHE A 217 -7.66 -12.79 -8.63
C PHE A 217 -6.35 -12.01 -8.47
N TYR A 218 -5.49 -12.02 -9.50
CA TYR A 218 -4.32 -11.15 -9.55
C TYR A 218 -4.71 -9.68 -9.50
N ALA A 219 -5.75 -9.25 -10.21
CA ALA A 219 -6.21 -7.86 -10.18
C ALA A 219 -6.73 -7.46 -8.78
N GLN A 220 -7.47 -8.34 -8.09
CA GLN A 220 -7.90 -8.09 -6.72
C GLN A 220 -6.72 -8.00 -5.73
N ALA A 221 -5.70 -8.84 -5.89
CA ALA A 221 -4.48 -8.76 -5.07
C ALA A 221 -3.72 -7.46 -5.33
N LEU A 222 -3.66 -6.99 -6.58
CA LEU A 222 -3.02 -5.73 -6.95
C LEU A 222 -3.63 -4.52 -6.22
N GLU A 223 -4.96 -4.50 -6.02
CA GLU A 223 -5.64 -3.43 -5.29
C GLU A 223 -5.21 -3.32 -3.81
N LEU A 224 -4.72 -4.41 -3.22
CA LEU A 224 -4.25 -4.43 -1.83
C LEU A 224 -2.81 -3.91 -1.70
N TYR A 225 -1.98 -4.09 -2.73
CA TYR A 225 -0.58 -3.69 -2.71
C TYR A 225 -0.41 -2.20 -3.02
N ARG A 226 -0.39 -1.37 -1.97
CA ARG A 226 -0.26 0.10 -2.11
C ARG A 226 1.19 0.60 -1.99
N GLY A 227 2.14 -0.31 -1.85
CA GLY A 227 3.57 -0.03 -1.72
C GLY A 227 4.27 -1.02 -0.80
N PRO A 228 5.56 -0.77 -0.50
CA PRO A 228 6.38 -1.69 0.27
C PRO A 228 5.77 -2.00 1.64
N TYR A 229 5.89 -3.26 2.07
CA TYR A 229 5.41 -3.71 3.38
C TYR A 229 5.94 -2.82 4.52
N MET A 230 5.02 -2.16 5.21
CA MET A 230 5.25 -1.25 6.32
C MET A 230 6.32 -0.18 5.99
N ALA A 231 6.15 0.50 4.85
CA ALA A 231 7.14 1.39 4.24
C ALA A 231 7.63 2.52 5.15
N ASP A 232 6.81 2.96 6.11
CA ASP A 232 7.08 4.08 7.01
C ASP A 232 7.56 3.65 8.41
N VAL A 233 7.78 2.35 8.63
CA VAL A 233 8.33 1.85 9.90
C VAL A 233 9.84 2.15 9.97
N PRO A 234 10.29 2.98 10.92
CA PRO A 234 11.69 3.34 11.05
C PRO A 234 12.49 2.20 11.66
N GLY A 235 13.76 2.05 11.25
CA GLY A 235 14.67 1.07 11.86
C GLY A 235 14.26 -0.39 11.58
N ALA A 236 13.74 -0.67 10.38
CA ALA A 236 13.35 -2.03 9.98
C ALA A 236 14.46 -3.05 10.28
N TRP A 237 14.13 -4.07 11.08
CA TRP A 237 15.05 -5.17 11.40
C TRP A 237 15.04 -6.23 10.29
N ALA A 238 16.03 -7.12 10.30
CA ALA A 238 16.28 -8.09 9.24
C ALA A 238 15.04 -8.89 8.82
N ALA A 239 14.28 -9.46 9.77
CA ALA A 239 13.08 -10.24 9.47
C ALA A 239 11.96 -9.42 8.79
N LEU A 240 11.81 -8.13 9.14
CA LEU A 240 10.84 -7.26 8.47
C LEU A 240 11.28 -6.92 7.04
N LEU A 241 12.58 -6.69 6.84
CA LEU A 241 13.15 -6.45 5.50
C LEU A 241 13.01 -7.68 4.61
N GLU A 242 13.30 -8.88 5.14
CA GLU A 242 13.08 -10.15 4.43
C GLU A 242 11.62 -10.31 4.01
N ARG A 243 10.67 -10.06 4.94
CA ARG A 243 9.24 -10.12 4.63
C ARG A 243 8.82 -9.11 3.58
N ARG A 244 9.38 -7.90 3.62
CA ARG A 244 9.14 -6.87 2.59
C ARG A 244 9.63 -7.34 1.23
N SER A 245 10.82 -7.93 1.15
CA SER A 245 11.36 -8.46 -0.11
C SER A 245 10.54 -9.62 -0.66
N MET A 246 10.06 -10.54 0.18
CA MET A 246 9.18 -11.64 -0.26
C MET A 246 7.89 -11.09 -0.88
N LEU A 247 7.20 -10.19 -0.16
CA LEU A 247 5.95 -9.60 -0.64
C LEU A 247 6.14 -8.74 -1.90
N ALA A 248 7.30 -8.09 -2.05
CA ALA A 248 7.65 -7.39 -3.28
C ALA A 248 7.85 -8.37 -4.45
N GLY A 249 8.46 -9.53 -4.21
CA GLY A 249 8.56 -10.61 -5.21
C GLY A 249 7.20 -11.11 -5.68
N ASP A 250 6.29 -11.40 -4.73
CA ASP A 250 4.92 -11.83 -5.06
C ASP A 250 4.16 -10.76 -5.87
N TYR A 251 4.34 -9.49 -5.49
CA TYR A 251 3.78 -8.36 -6.21
C TYR A 251 4.31 -8.26 -7.65
N LEU A 252 5.63 -8.33 -7.84
CA LEU A 252 6.25 -8.27 -9.17
C LEU A 252 5.76 -9.42 -10.06
N ASN A 253 5.70 -10.64 -9.52
CA ASN A 253 5.21 -11.81 -10.26
C ASN A 253 3.75 -11.62 -10.71
N MET A 254 2.87 -11.24 -9.79
CA MET A 254 1.46 -10.97 -10.10
C MET A 254 1.30 -9.89 -11.18
N VAL A 255 2.03 -8.77 -11.08
CA VAL A 255 1.96 -7.68 -12.06
C VAL A 255 2.47 -8.15 -13.42
N GLU A 256 3.49 -9.00 -13.47
CA GLU A 256 3.96 -9.63 -14.69
C GLU A 256 2.86 -10.48 -15.35
N ARG A 257 2.19 -11.35 -14.58
CA ARG A 257 1.07 -12.16 -15.08
C ARG A 257 -0.04 -11.28 -15.67
N LEU A 258 -0.40 -10.18 -14.98
CA LEU A 258 -1.38 -9.22 -15.49
C LEU A 258 -0.89 -8.50 -16.75
N ALA A 259 0.38 -8.12 -16.82
CA ALA A 259 0.97 -7.47 -17.98
C ALA A 259 0.95 -8.38 -19.21
N GLU A 260 1.29 -9.67 -19.05
CA GLU A 260 1.15 -10.68 -20.09
C GLU A 260 -0.31 -10.80 -20.54
N HIS A 261 -1.23 -10.95 -19.59
CA HIS A 261 -2.65 -11.09 -19.88
C HIS A 261 -3.18 -9.90 -20.69
N SER A 262 -2.88 -8.67 -20.26
CA SER A 262 -3.27 -7.46 -20.99
C SER A 262 -2.63 -7.39 -22.37
N PHE A 263 -1.36 -7.81 -22.52
CA PHE A 263 -0.70 -7.87 -23.83
C PHE A 263 -1.39 -8.84 -24.79
N VAL A 264 -1.68 -10.06 -24.33
CA VAL A 264 -2.36 -11.10 -25.14
C VAL A 264 -3.75 -10.66 -25.57
N GLN A 265 -4.48 -9.92 -24.72
CA GLN A 265 -5.78 -9.33 -25.05
C GLN A 265 -5.69 -8.09 -25.96
N GLY A 266 -4.50 -7.68 -26.39
CA GLY A 266 -4.29 -6.49 -27.21
C GLY A 266 -4.44 -5.16 -26.46
N ARG A 267 -4.54 -5.19 -25.13
CA ARG A 267 -4.65 -4.03 -24.24
C ARG A 267 -3.26 -3.47 -23.92
N TYR A 268 -2.54 -3.02 -24.95
CA TYR A 268 -1.13 -2.63 -24.81
C TYR A 268 -0.91 -1.43 -23.88
N HIS A 269 -1.84 -0.47 -23.82
CA HIS A 269 -1.73 0.66 -22.88
C HIS A 269 -1.83 0.22 -21.42
N GLU A 270 -2.69 -0.77 -21.12
CA GLU A 270 -2.82 -1.35 -19.79
C GLU A 270 -1.55 -2.14 -19.42
N CYS A 271 -1.01 -2.92 -20.37
CA CYS A 271 0.28 -3.59 -20.20
C CYS A 271 1.42 -2.59 -19.86
N VAL A 272 1.51 -1.47 -20.58
CA VAL A 272 2.48 -0.39 -20.29
C VAL A 272 2.28 0.19 -18.89
N TYR A 273 1.02 0.45 -18.50
CA TYR A 273 0.70 0.96 -17.17
C TYR A 273 1.16 -0.01 -16.07
N LEU A 274 0.82 -1.29 -16.20
CA LEU A 274 1.21 -2.34 -15.25
C LEU A 274 2.74 -2.49 -15.15
N CYS A 275 3.43 -2.51 -16.28
CA CYS A 275 4.89 -2.59 -16.29
C CYS A 275 5.53 -1.39 -15.58
N ASN A 276 5.07 -0.17 -15.85
CA ASN A 276 5.60 1.02 -15.19
C ASN A 276 5.33 1.04 -13.68
N LEU A 277 4.18 0.50 -13.24
CA LEU A 277 3.86 0.36 -11.83
C LEU A 277 4.85 -0.60 -11.12
N ALA A 278 5.16 -1.75 -11.73
CA ALA A 278 6.14 -2.68 -11.18
C ALA A 278 7.58 -2.15 -11.25
N LEU A 279 7.97 -1.47 -12.32
CA LEU A 279 9.33 -0.91 -12.48
C LEU A 279 9.62 0.26 -11.54
N ALA A 280 8.59 0.86 -10.92
CA ALA A 280 8.77 1.80 -9.83
C ALA A 280 9.22 1.12 -8.52
N GLU A 281 8.87 -0.16 -8.33
CA GLU A 281 9.30 -0.98 -7.19
C GLU A 281 10.67 -1.61 -7.48
N ASP A 282 10.86 -2.20 -8.66
CA ASP A 282 12.14 -2.73 -9.12
C ASP A 282 12.43 -2.33 -10.57
N ALA A 283 13.28 -1.32 -10.73
CA ALA A 283 13.71 -0.82 -12.03
C ALA A 283 14.56 -1.82 -12.85
N ALA A 284 15.07 -2.88 -12.21
CA ALA A 284 15.88 -3.92 -12.85
C ALA A 284 15.08 -5.18 -13.21
N ALA A 285 13.75 -5.19 -13.00
CA ALA A 285 12.90 -6.32 -13.34
C ALA A 285 12.88 -6.56 -14.86
N ASP A 286 13.52 -7.64 -15.29
CA ASP A 286 13.79 -7.97 -16.69
C ASP A 286 12.53 -8.45 -17.41
N ASP A 287 11.71 -9.31 -16.80
CA ASP A 287 10.46 -9.78 -17.40
C ASP A 287 9.44 -8.65 -17.62
N LEU A 288 9.32 -7.72 -16.67
CA LEU A 288 8.45 -6.55 -16.80
C LEU A 288 8.99 -5.58 -17.86
N THR A 289 10.30 -5.37 -17.90
CA THR A 289 10.93 -4.57 -18.96
C THR A 289 10.67 -5.20 -20.34
N ALA A 290 10.79 -6.52 -20.44
CA ALA A 290 10.52 -7.25 -21.67
C ALA A 290 9.08 -7.07 -22.16
N TRP A 291 8.08 -7.12 -21.27
CA TRP A 291 6.69 -6.81 -21.61
C TRP A 291 6.50 -5.35 -22.03
N LEU A 292 7.14 -4.41 -21.34
CA LEU A 292 7.11 -2.99 -21.70
C LEU A 292 7.66 -2.74 -23.11
N LEU A 293 8.79 -3.36 -23.46
CA LEU A 293 9.37 -3.26 -24.81
C LEU A 293 8.43 -3.82 -25.88
N ARG A 294 7.82 -4.99 -25.63
CA ARG A 294 6.84 -5.59 -26.55
C ARG A 294 5.64 -4.69 -26.74
N ALA A 295 5.08 -4.15 -25.66
CA ALA A 295 3.91 -3.27 -25.72
C ALA A 295 4.20 -1.97 -26.48
N HIS A 296 5.34 -1.32 -26.23
CA HIS A 296 5.75 -0.15 -27.01
C HIS A 296 6.00 -0.46 -28.48
N ALA A 297 6.53 -1.63 -28.81
CA ALA A 297 6.67 -2.06 -30.20
C ALA A 297 5.30 -2.20 -30.90
N ARG A 298 4.31 -2.81 -30.23
CA ARG A 298 2.94 -2.94 -30.77
C ARG A 298 2.23 -1.61 -30.94
N LEU A 299 2.52 -0.64 -30.06
CA LEU A 299 1.99 0.73 -30.15
C LEU A 299 2.75 1.63 -31.15
N GLY A 300 3.90 1.18 -31.67
CA GLY A 300 4.76 2.02 -32.52
C GLY A 300 5.50 3.13 -31.78
N HIS A 301 5.59 3.07 -30.45
CA HIS A 301 6.23 4.07 -29.59
C HIS A 301 7.75 3.84 -29.50
N LEU A 302 8.46 4.16 -30.57
CA LEU A 302 9.88 3.82 -30.73
C LEU A 302 10.81 4.54 -29.75
N ALA A 303 10.52 5.82 -29.47
CA ALA A 303 11.29 6.61 -28.51
C ALA A 303 11.17 6.01 -27.10
N GLU A 304 9.96 5.61 -26.71
CA GLU A 304 9.69 4.98 -25.41
C GLU A 304 10.32 3.60 -25.31
N LEU A 305 10.30 2.80 -26.38
CA LEU A 305 10.99 1.51 -26.45
C LEU A 305 12.50 1.68 -26.21
N GLU A 306 13.13 2.64 -26.90
CA GLU A 306 14.56 2.96 -26.71
C GLU A 306 14.85 3.45 -25.29
N HIS A 307 13.98 4.30 -24.76
CA HIS A 307 14.10 4.83 -23.41
C HIS A 307 14.05 3.72 -22.35
N ALA A 308 13.03 2.85 -22.43
CA ALA A 308 12.84 1.72 -21.53
C ALA A 308 14.05 0.77 -21.56
N TYR A 309 14.57 0.44 -22.75
CA TYR A 309 15.76 -0.41 -22.89
C TYR A 309 16.99 0.22 -22.21
N ARG A 310 17.28 1.49 -22.46
CA ARG A 310 18.41 2.19 -21.84
C ARG A 310 18.24 2.39 -20.33
N HIS A 311 17.01 2.52 -19.86
CA HIS A 311 16.72 2.57 -18.44
C HIS A 311 17.08 1.24 -17.78
N TYR A 312 16.61 0.13 -18.35
CA TYR A 312 16.93 -1.22 -17.86
C TYR A 312 18.44 -1.50 -17.80
N LEU A 313 19.19 -1.24 -18.88
CA LEU A 313 20.64 -1.48 -18.90
C LEU A 313 21.36 -0.77 -17.73
N ARG A 314 20.93 0.46 -17.40
CA ARG A 314 21.49 1.23 -16.29
C ARG A 314 21.05 0.69 -14.93
N ALA A 315 19.77 0.37 -14.77
CA ALA A 315 19.21 -0.13 -13.51
C ALA A 315 19.77 -1.52 -13.15
N ALA A 316 19.76 -2.46 -14.11
CA ALA A 316 20.25 -3.83 -13.96
C ALA A 316 21.78 -3.94 -14.09
N ARG A 317 22.48 -2.86 -14.48
CA ARG A 317 23.93 -2.83 -14.75
C ARG A 317 24.36 -3.89 -15.78
N VAL A 318 23.56 -4.02 -16.83
CA VAL A 318 23.78 -4.96 -17.93
C VAL A 318 24.41 -4.23 -19.13
N ASP A 319 25.40 -4.86 -19.75
CA ASP A 319 26.00 -4.36 -20.99
C ASP A 319 25.08 -4.61 -22.19
N ALA A 320 24.98 -3.64 -23.10
CA ALA A 320 24.17 -3.75 -24.32
C ALA A 320 24.58 -4.92 -25.25
N GLY A 321 25.78 -5.48 -25.05
CA GLY A 321 26.29 -6.65 -25.78
C GLY A 321 26.02 -7.99 -25.09
N ALA A 322 25.37 -8.01 -23.92
CA ALA A 322 25.10 -9.23 -23.16
C ALA A 322 24.01 -10.08 -23.83
N ALA A 323 24.37 -10.84 -24.88
CA ALA A 323 23.41 -11.58 -25.70
C ALA A 323 22.61 -12.67 -24.95
N ARG A 324 23.02 -13.05 -23.73
CA ARG A 324 22.29 -13.99 -22.85
C ARG A 324 21.24 -13.30 -21.98
N ASP A 325 21.30 -11.98 -21.85
CA ASP A 325 20.30 -11.20 -21.13
C ASP A 325 18.96 -11.21 -21.91
N PRO A 326 17.83 -11.49 -21.25
CA PRO A 326 16.54 -11.64 -21.92
C PRO A 326 16.07 -10.33 -22.56
N VAL A 327 16.27 -9.18 -21.91
CA VAL A 327 15.83 -7.87 -22.43
C VAL A 327 16.66 -7.46 -23.64
N VAL A 328 17.99 -7.62 -23.58
CA VAL A 328 18.90 -7.35 -24.70
C VAL A 328 18.49 -8.16 -25.94
N ARG A 329 18.21 -9.46 -25.75
CA ARG A 329 17.75 -10.34 -26.84
C ARG A 329 16.42 -9.87 -27.44
N ILE A 330 15.42 -9.60 -26.60
CA ILE A 330 14.09 -9.17 -27.03
C ILE A 330 14.16 -7.85 -27.78
N TYR A 331 14.91 -6.88 -27.27
CA TYR A 331 15.11 -5.60 -27.94
C TYR A 331 15.73 -5.80 -29.35
N GLY A 332 16.73 -6.68 -29.47
CA GLY A 332 17.35 -7.02 -30.76
C GLY A 332 16.41 -7.74 -31.74
N GLU A 333 15.50 -8.58 -31.24
CA GLU A 333 14.43 -9.20 -32.05
C GLU A 333 13.43 -8.15 -32.57
N LEU A 334 12.95 -7.26 -31.69
CA LEU A 334 12.01 -6.20 -32.04
C LEU A 334 12.59 -5.23 -33.09
N LYS A 335 13.88 -4.89 -32.97
CA LYS A 335 14.57 -4.07 -33.98
C LYS A 335 14.67 -4.75 -35.34
N ARG A 336 14.99 -6.05 -35.37
CA ARG A 336 15.11 -6.82 -36.62
C ARG A 336 13.76 -7.02 -37.31
N ALA A 337 12.72 -7.37 -36.56
CA ALA A 337 11.37 -7.55 -37.11
C ALA A 337 10.88 -6.29 -37.84
N ARG A 338 11.29 -5.11 -37.38
CA ARG A 338 11.00 -3.83 -38.03
C ARG A 338 11.85 -3.52 -39.25
N ALA A 339 13.09 -4.03 -39.34
CA ALA A 339 13.95 -3.79 -40.50
C ALA A 339 13.48 -4.56 -41.76
N VAL A 340 12.56 -5.51 -41.60
CA VAL A 340 12.08 -6.42 -42.65
C VAL A 340 10.67 -6.07 -43.15
N GLY A 341 9.93 -5.20 -42.44
CA GLY A 341 8.58 -4.74 -42.80
C GLY A 341 8.57 -3.27 -43.21
#